data_AF-A0A7S2K866-F1
#
_entry.id   AF-A0A7S2K866-F1
#
_cell.length_a   1.000
_cell.length_b   1.000
_cell.length_c   1.000
_cell.angle_alpha   90.00
_cell.angle_beta   90.00
_cell.angle_gamma   90.00
#
_symmetry.space_group_name_H-M   'P 1'
#
loop_
_entity.id
_entity.type
_entity.pdbx_description
1 polymer ?
#
loop_
_entity_poly.entity_id
_entity_poly.type
_entity_poly.pdbx_seq_one_letter_code
_entity_poly.pdbx_strand_id
1 'polypeptide(L)'
;AVGTKITPFLSMMGSGYIIYQIIANGPPKLDNIYNRIMLGLSIFDMIGSFAQFLSTWPMPAGAFVDGGPDIGDCYYGNVGTLTTCELQGFLIQSFAVAVPIYNAALCLYFLLFIQYNWSEQRLRCIEPFMH
;
A
#
# COMPACT_ATOMS: atom_id res chain seq x y z
N ALA A 1 -16.33 12.45 -8.06
CA ALA A 1 -14.87 12.60 -7.86
C ALA A 1 -14.46 12.86 -6.41
N VAL A 2 -15.28 13.51 -5.56
CA VAL A 2 -14.90 13.79 -4.15
C VAL A 2 -14.90 12.54 -3.25
N GLY A 3 -15.88 11.63 -3.44
CA GLY A 3 -15.97 10.39 -2.67
C GLY A 3 -14.73 9.49 -2.80
N THR A 4 -14.07 9.51 -3.96
CA THR A 4 -12.90 8.67 -4.26
C THR A 4 -11.62 9.11 -3.53
N LYS A 5 -11.59 10.31 -2.93
CA LYS A 5 -10.40 10.85 -2.23
C LYS A 5 -10.50 10.73 -0.70
N ILE A 6 -11.72 10.60 -0.14
CA ILE A 6 -11.93 10.53 1.31
C ILE A 6 -11.47 9.18 1.86
N THR A 7 -11.80 8.08 1.19
CA THR A 7 -11.44 6.73 1.63
C THR A 7 -9.93 6.51 1.68
N PRO A 8 -9.14 6.86 0.63
CA PRO A 8 -7.69 6.73 0.68
C PRO A 8 -7.06 7.66 1.74
N PHE A 9 -7.64 8.84 1.98
CA PHE A 9 -7.14 9.75 3.02
C PHE A 9 -7.28 9.15 4.42
N LEU A 10 -8.44 8.57 4.75
CA LEU A 10 -8.66 7.88 6.01
C LEU A 10 -7.73 6.67 6.18
N SER A 11 -7.54 5.88 5.12
CA SER A 11 -6.61 4.74 5.14
C SER A 11 -5.17 5.20 5.36
N MET A 12 -4.75 6.26 4.69
CA MET A 12 -3.41 6.85 4.85
C MET A 12 -3.15 7.29 6.29
N MET A 13 -4.14 7.88 6.97
CA MET A 13 -4.03 8.25 8.39
C MET A 13 -3.95 7.02 9.30
N GLY A 14 -4.79 6.01 9.07
CA GLY A 14 -4.79 4.77 9.85
C GLY A 14 -3.46 4.01 9.73
N SER A 15 -3.00 3.82 8.50
CA SER A 15 -1.73 3.15 8.19
C SER A 15 -0.53 3.95 8.71
N GLY A 16 -0.56 5.29 8.60
CA GLY A 16 0.45 6.15 9.21
C GLY A 16 0.52 6.03 10.73
N TYR A 17 -0.63 5.92 11.41
CA TYR A 17 -0.67 5.72 12.86
C TYR A 17 -0.07 4.37 13.28
N ILE A 18 -0.35 3.29 12.54
CA ILE A 18 0.22 1.96 12.81
C ILE A 18 1.75 1.99 12.63
N ILE A 19 2.23 2.58 11.54
CA ILE A 19 3.67 2.76 11.28
C ILE A 19 4.31 3.54 12.43
N TYR A 20 3.73 4.68 12.79
CA TYR A 20 4.21 5.50 13.90
C TYR A 20 4.24 4.71 15.21
N GLN A 21 3.18 3.96 15.52
CA GLN A 21 3.11 3.17 16.74
C GLN A 21 4.19 2.07 16.79
N ILE A 22 4.46 1.38 15.68
CA ILE A 22 5.47 0.33 15.64
C ILE A 22 6.88 0.93 15.80
N ILE A 23 7.18 2.01 15.06
CA ILE A 23 8.49 2.65 15.08
C ILE A 23 8.75 3.36 16.42
N ALA A 24 7.79 4.12 16.95
CA ALA A 24 7.95 4.89 18.18
C ALA A 24 8.09 4.02 19.44
N ASN A 25 7.53 2.80 19.44
CA ASN A 25 7.71 1.84 20.53
C ASN A 25 9.01 1.02 20.43
N GLY A 26 9.78 1.19 19.35
CA GLY A 26 11.16 0.74 19.24
C GLY A 26 11.39 -0.77 19.05
N PRO A 27 12.62 -1.25 19.36
CA PRO A 27 13.07 -2.62 19.12
C PRO A 27 12.17 -3.73 19.68
N PRO A 28 11.57 -3.64 20.88
CA PRO A 28 10.79 -4.75 21.43
C PRO A 28 9.51 -5.00 20.62
N LYS A 29 8.91 -3.98 19.99
CA LYS A 29 7.80 -4.21 19.06
C LYS A 29 8.28 -4.75 17.73
N LEU A 30 9.44 -4.31 17.26
CA LEU A 30 10.05 -4.80 16.02
C LEU A 30 10.63 -6.21 16.15
N ASP A 31 10.78 -6.79 17.34
CA ASP A 31 11.23 -8.19 17.48
C ASP A 31 10.11 -9.21 17.20
N ASN A 32 8.85 -8.76 17.27
CA ASN A 32 7.71 -9.60 16.96
C ASN A 32 7.47 -9.64 15.45
N ILE A 33 7.52 -10.86 14.86
CA ILE A 33 7.31 -11.12 13.44
C ILE A 33 5.98 -10.54 12.95
N TYR A 34 4.90 -10.69 13.74
CA TYR A 34 3.59 -10.14 13.40
C TYR A 34 3.66 -8.62 13.17
N ASN A 35 4.37 -7.89 14.02
CA ASN A 35 4.51 -6.44 13.88
C ASN A 35 5.35 -6.07 12.66
N ARG A 36 6.34 -6.88 12.25
CA ARG A 36 7.12 -6.63 11.03
C ARG A 36 6.31 -6.84 9.76
N ILE A 37 5.53 -7.91 9.69
CA ILE A 37 4.61 -8.17 8.57
C ILE A 37 3.55 -7.06 8.51
N MET A 38 3.00 -6.67 9.66
CA MET A 38 2.02 -5.57 9.74
C MET A 38 2.63 -4.21 9.38
N LEU A 39 3.91 -3.97 9.69
CA LEU A 39 4.63 -2.78 9.25
C LEU A 39 4.76 -2.74 7.73
N GLY A 40 5.20 -3.85 7.11
CA GLY A 40 5.28 -3.98 5.65
C GLY A 40 3.94 -3.73 4.96
N LEU A 41 2.89 -4.39 5.45
CA LEU A 41 1.51 -4.19 5.00
C LEU A 41 1.09 -2.70 5.06
N SER A 42 1.34 -2.04 6.19
CA SER A 42 0.94 -0.65 6.40
C SER A 42 1.73 0.33 5.53
N ILE A 43 3.01 0.04 5.24
CA ILE A 43 3.83 0.85 4.33
C ILE A 43 3.27 0.79 2.90
N PHE A 44 3.01 -0.41 2.39
CA PHE A 44 2.41 -0.55 1.06
C PHE A 44 1.01 0.07 1.00
N ASP A 45 0.21 -0.07 2.07
CA ASP A 45 -1.11 0.56 2.16
C ASP A 45 -1.06 2.09 2.17
N MET A 46 -0.12 2.68 2.90
CA MET A 46 0.07 4.12 2.90
C MET A 46 0.49 4.65 1.51
N ILE A 47 1.41 3.95 0.83
CA ILE A 47 1.87 4.33 -0.52
C ILE A 47 0.74 4.18 -1.54
N GLY A 48 0.02 3.06 -1.53
CA GLY A 48 -1.12 2.82 -2.42
C GLY A 48 -2.25 3.82 -2.19
N SER A 49 -2.57 4.10 -0.92
CA SER A 49 -3.56 5.10 -0.53
C SER A 49 -3.16 6.52 -0.97
N PHE A 50 -1.89 6.88 -0.88
CA PHE A 50 -1.39 8.14 -1.40
C PHE A 50 -1.54 8.23 -2.93
N ALA A 51 -1.17 7.17 -3.67
CA ALA A 51 -1.34 7.14 -5.11
C ALA A 51 -2.82 7.23 -5.53
N GLN A 52 -3.73 6.58 -4.80
CA GLN A 52 -5.18 6.68 -5.00
C GLN A 52 -5.73 8.07 -4.64
N PHE A 53 -5.22 8.70 -3.58
CA PHE A 53 -5.60 10.06 -3.18
C PHE A 53 -5.30 11.09 -4.27
N LEU A 54 -4.14 10.98 -4.92
CA LEU A 54 -3.78 11.84 -6.05
C LEU A 54 -4.82 11.76 -7.18
N SER A 55 -5.41 10.58 -7.40
CA SER A 55 -6.50 10.35 -8.36
C SER A 55 -6.17 10.95 -9.73
N THR A 56 -6.86 11.99 -10.21
CA THR A 56 -6.62 12.60 -11.53
C THR A 56 -5.42 13.55 -11.61
N TRP A 57 -4.81 13.95 -10.49
CA TRP A 57 -3.71 14.92 -10.50
C TRP A 57 -2.47 14.50 -11.32
N PRO A 58 -2.01 13.23 -11.27
CA PRO A 58 -0.83 12.78 -12.01
C PRO A 58 -1.06 12.60 -13.51
N MET A 59 -2.30 12.73 -14.00
CA MET A 59 -2.62 12.60 -15.42
C MET A 59 -2.06 13.77 -16.23
N PRO A 60 -1.62 13.54 -17.48
CA PRO A 60 -1.10 14.58 -18.36
C PRO A 60 -2.14 15.65 -18.69
N ALA A 61 -1.75 16.93 -18.59
CA ALA A 61 -2.62 18.09 -18.79
C ALA A 61 -2.93 18.43 -20.26
N GLY A 62 -2.20 17.83 -21.22
CA GLY A 62 -2.34 18.13 -22.65
C GLY A 62 -1.99 16.94 -23.54
N ALA A 63 -2.29 15.73 -23.07
CA ALA A 63 -2.22 14.55 -23.90
C ALA A 63 -3.58 14.30 -24.55
N PHE A 64 -3.56 13.80 -25.78
CA PHE A 64 -4.76 13.42 -26.51
C PHE A 64 -5.03 11.94 -26.25
N VAL A 65 -6.30 11.58 -26.11
CA VAL A 65 -6.68 10.17 -26.24
C VAL A 65 -6.45 9.78 -27.70
N ASP A 66 -5.83 8.63 -27.99
CA ASP A 66 -5.57 8.20 -29.37
C ASP A 66 -6.85 8.22 -30.22
N GLY A 67 -6.91 9.16 -31.17
CA GLY A 67 -8.09 9.39 -32.03
C GLY A 67 -9.28 10.09 -31.36
N GLY A 68 -9.10 10.66 -30.16
CA GLY A 68 -10.13 11.29 -29.34
C GLY A 68 -9.85 12.74 -28.94
N PRO A 69 -10.71 13.35 -28.09
CA PRO A 69 -10.54 14.70 -27.59
C PRO A 69 -9.34 14.83 -26.64
N ASP A 70 -9.00 16.06 -26.26
CA ASP A 70 -7.97 16.33 -25.25
C ASP A 70 -8.37 15.67 -23.92
N ILE A 71 -7.42 15.07 -23.21
CA ILE A 71 -7.65 14.47 -21.89
C ILE A 71 -8.21 15.51 -20.91
N GLY A 72 -7.89 16.79 -21.08
CA GLY A 72 -8.47 17.89 -20.29
C GLY A 72 -10.00 18.03 -20.42
N ASP A 73 -10.58 17.58 -21.53
CA ASP A 73 -12.05 17.58 -21.73
C ASP A 73 -12.72 16.40 -21.01
N CYS A 74 -11.98 15.30 -20.77
CA CYS A 74 -12.48 14.10 -20.11
C CYS A 74 -12.23 14.09 -18.60
N TYR A 75 -11.13 14.70 -18.14
CA TYR A 75 -10.67 14.62 -16.76
C TYR A 75 -10.33 16.01 -16.21
N TYR A 76 -11.00 16.38 -15.13
CA TYR A 76 -10.76 17.65 -14.44
C TYR A 76 -9.59 17.54 -13.43
N GLY A 77 -8.74 18.57 -13.41
CA GLY A 77 -7.66 18.72 -12.43
C GLY A 77 -6.39 17.92 -12.74
N ASN A 78 -6.19 17.53 -13.99
CA ASN A 78 -4.96 16.95 -14.50
C ASN A 78 -3.88 18.05 -14.61
N VAL A 79 -2.78 17.89 -13.87
CA VAL A 79 -1.64 18.82 -13.88
C VAL A 79 -0.30 18.10 -14.03
N GLY A 80 -0.35 16.78 -14.26
CA GLY A 80 0.81 15.90 -14.33
C GLY A 80 1.36 15.73 -15.73
N THR A 81 2.16 14.67 -15.88
CA THR A 81 2.83 14.22 -17.10
C THR A 81 2.59 12.73 -17.32
N LEU A 82 2.97 12.20 -18.48
CA LEU A 82 2.90 10.76 -18.75
C LEU A 82 3.67 9.96 -17.69
N THR A 83 4.87 10.42 -17.32
CA THR A 83 5.71 9.77 -16.31
C THR A 83 5.04 9.71 -14.95
N THR A 84 4.37 10.77 -14.51
CA THR A 84 3.66 10.76 -13.21
C THR A 84 2.42 9.85 -13.24
N CYS A 85 1.77 9.73 -14.40
CA CYS A 85 0.65 8.82 -14.61
C CYS A 85 1.11 7.34 -14.58
N GLU A 86 2.22 7.01 -15.25
CA GLU A 86 2.81 5.67 -15.22
C GLU A 86 3.28 5.29 -13.82
N LEU A 87 3.93 6.22 -13.11
CA LEU A 87 4.35 6.00 -11.72
C LEU A 87 3.14 5.75 -10.82
N GLN A 88 2.07 6.53 -10.95
CA GLN A 88 0.84 6.33 -10.19
C GLN A 88 0.25 4.93 -10.46
N GLY A 89 0.17 4.53 -11.74
CA GLY A 89 -0.30 3.19 -12.13
C GLY A 89 0.55 2.07 -11.53
N PHE A 90 1.89 2.20 -11.60
CA PHE A 90 2.82 1.25 -11.00
C PHE A 90 2.62 1.11 -9.48
N LEU A 91 2.48 2.23 -8.76
CA LEU A 91 2.29 2.22 -7.31
C LEU A 91 0.95 1.57 -6.91
N ILE A 92 -0.13 1.87 -7.64
CA ILE A 92 -1.45 1.27 -7.40
C ILE A 92 -1.39 -0.25 -7.65
N GLN A 93 -0.78 -0.67 -8.76
CA GLN A 93 -0.66 -2.08 -9.11
C GLN A 93 0.21 -2.84 -8.09
N SER A 94 1.33 -2.25 -7.68
CA SER A 94 2.22 -2.84 -6.68
C SER A 94 1.51 -3.05 -5.35
N PHE A 95 0.77 -2.05 -4.88
CA PHE A 95 -0.06 -2.16 -3.67
C PHE A 95 -1.14 -3.24 -3.80
N ALA A 96 -1.83 -3.30 -4.95
CA ALA A 96 -2.90 -4.27 -5.19
C ALA A 96 -2.43 -5.73 -5.13
N VAL A 97 -1.14 -5.98 -5.39
CA VAL A 97 -0.52 -7.30 -5.28
C VAL A 97 0.10 -7.52 -3.90
N ALA A 98 0.79 -6.51 -3.35
CA ALA A 98 1.50 -6.63 -2.08
C ALA A 98 0.53 -6.88 -0.90
N VAL A 99 -0.58 -6.15 -0.81
CA VAL A 99 -1.51 -6.27 0.34
C VAL A 99 -2.10 -7.67 0.49
N PRO A 100 -2.63 -8.33 -0.55
CA PRO A 100 -3.07 -9.72 -0.45
C PRO A 100 -1.95 -10.68 -0.01
N ILE A 101 -0.71 -10.48 -0.47
CA ILE A 101 0.44 -11.31 -0.09
C ILE A 101 0.75 -11.15 1.40
N TYR A 102 0.83 -9.91 1.90
CA TYR A 102 1.04 -9.63 3.32
C TYR A 102 -0.11 -10.16 4.18
N ASN A 103 -1.36 -10.06 3.73
CA ASN A 103 -2.50 -10.66 4.43
C ASN A 103 -2.44 -12.19 4.42
N ALA A 104 -2.03 -12.82 3.32
CA ALA A 104 -1.83 -14.26 3.27
C ALA A 104 -0.70 -14.71 4.20
N ALA A 105 0.39 -13.94 4.29
CA ALA A 105 1.48 -14.16 5.24
C ALA A 105 1.00 -14.05 6.69
N LEU A 106 0.13 -13.09 7.03
CA LEU A 106 -0.50 -12.99 8.35
C LEU A 106 -1.37 -14.20 8.67
N CYS A 107 -2.21 -14.64 7.72
CA CYS A 107 -3.01 -15.86 7.89
C CYS A 107 -2.13 -17.09 8.10
N LEU A 108 -1.05 -17.23 7.34
CA LEU A 108 -0.08 -18.31 7.49
C LEU A 108 0.62 -18.25 8.86
N TYR A 109 1.02 -17.06 9.30
CA TYR A 109 1.59 -16.84 10.62
C TYR A 109 0.64 -17.31 11.72
N PHE A 110 -0.64 -16.89 11.70
CA PHE A 110 -1.61 -17.31 12.70
C PHE A 110 -1.88 -18.81 12.68
N LEU A 111 -1.97 -19.42 11.50
CA LEU A 111 -2.15 -20.86 11.36
C LEU A 111 -0.96 -21.62 11.95
N LEU A 112 0.28 -21.24 11.61
CA LEU A 112 1.49 -21.91 12.10
C LEU A 112 1.69 -21.70 13.61
N PHE A 113 1.41 -20.50 14.10
CA PHE A 113 1.57 -20.16 15.51
C PHE A 113 0.49 -20.80 16.39
N ILE A 114 -0.79 -20.69 16.01
CA ILE A 114 -1.91 -21.14 16.84
C ILE A 114 -2.19 -22.63 16.66
N GLN A 115 -2.32 -23.10 15.41
CA GLN A 115 -2.75 -24.48 15.13
C GLN A 115 -1.57 -25.46 15.20
N TYR A 116 -0.45 -25.09 14.59
CA TYR A 116 0.73 -25.97 14.53
C TYR A 116 1.72 -25.75 15.69
N ASN A 117 1.45 -24.75 16.54
CA ASN A 117 2.25 -24.43 17.73
C ASN A 117 3.76 -24.31 17.41
N TRP A 118 4.08 -23.67 16.29
CA TRP A 118 5.46 -23.45 15.87
C TRP A 118 6.17 -22.48 16.83
N SER A 119 7.41 -22.80 17.18
CA SER A 119 8.26 -21.91 17.96
C SER A 119 8.66 -20.68 17.16
N GLU A 120 8.86 -19.54 17.83
CA GLU A 120 9.30 -18.29 17.20
C GLU A 120 10.58 -18.46 16.38
N GLN A 121 11.51 -19.29 16.83
CA GLN A 121 12.75 -19.59 16.08
C GLN A 121 12.46 -20.19 14.69
N ARG A 122 11.48 -21.11 14.58
CA ARG A 122 11.09 -21.68 13.29
C ARG A 122 10.39 -20.66 12.41
N LEU A 123 9.57 -19.81 13.00
CA LEU A 123 8.90 -18.72 12.29
C LEU A 123 9.89 -17.67 11.75
N ARG A 124 10.95 -17.34 12.51
CA ARG A 124 12.03 -16.44 12.05
C ARG A 124 12.77 -16.98 10.83
N CYS A 125 12.91 -18.30 10.70
CA CYS A 125 13.55 -18.89 9.52
C CYS A 125 12.73 -18.75 8.23
N ILE A 126 11.38 -18.71 8.34
CA ILE A 126 10.49 -18.59 7.18
C ILE A 126 10.09 -17.13 6.89
N GLU A 127 10.30 -16.23 7.83
CA GLU A 127 10.06 -14.78 7.70
C GLU A 127 10.56 -14.16 6.38
N PRO A 128 11.78 -14.42 5.87
CA PRO A 128 12.22 -13.83 4.61
C PRO A 128 11.43 -14.29 3.38
N PHE A 129 10.69 -15.40 3.45
CA PHE A 129 9.78 -15.83 2.37
C PHE A 129 8.40 -15.16 2.47
N MET A 130 8.11 -14.50 3.60
CA MET A 130 6.82 -13.84 3.87
C MET A 130 6.83 -12.33 3.56
N HIS A 131 7.97 -11.77 3.15
CA HIS A 131 8.17 -10.34 2.84
C HIS A 131 8.40 -10.10 1.35
#